data_AF-A0A821WRI9-F1
#
_entry.id   AF-A0A821WRI9-F1
#
_cell.length_a   1.000
_cell.length_b   1.000
_cell.length_c   1.000
_cell.angle_alpha   90.00
_cell.angle_beta   90.00
_cell.angle_gamma   90.00
#
_symmetry.space_group_name_H-M   'P 1'
#
loop_
_entity.id
_entity.type
_entity.pdbx_description
1 polymer ?
#
loop_
_entity_poly.entity_id
_entity_poly.type
_entity_poly.pdbx_seq_one_letter_code
_entity_poly.pdbx_strand_id
1 'polypeptide(L)'
;SSIKISPNAERFLKHTGRKSSPISLHIPSNRLALVINNNICIISFITSEVLLEISLDLPRSDEYNYLNCLTWSNNGKLLAYGHWSGVVCVYSSIDGQLLHELPTKSVLN
;
A
#
# COMPACT_ATOMS: atom_id res chain seq x y z
N SER A 1 -16.57 24.66 2.32
CA SER A 1 -15.40 24.54 3.20
C SER A 1 -14.28 23.85 2.41
N SER A 2 -13.34 24.63 1.89
CA SER A 2 -12.20 24.15 1.11
C SER A 2 -11.10 23.63 2.04
N ILE A 3 -10.74 22.35 1.91
CA ILE A 3 -9.62 21.75 2.65
C ILE A 3 -8.33 22.41 2.14
N LYS A 4 -7.68 23.22 2.98
CA LYS A 4 -6.35 23.77 2.70
C LYS A 4 -5.32 22.69 3.02
N ILE A 5 -4.77 22.07 1.97
CA ILE A 5 -3.56 21.26 2.10
C ILE A 5 -2.39 22.21 2.39
N SER A 6 -1.58 21.91 3.40
CA SER A 6 -0.47 22.79 3.77
C SER A 6 0.58 22.84 2.65
N PRO A 7 1.20 24.00 2.37
CA PRO A 7 2.18 24.17 1.27
C PRO A 7 3.43 23.28 1.39
N ASN A 8 3.62 22.60 2.52
CA ASN A 8 4.77 21.74 2.78
C ASN A 8 4.55 20.26 2.40
N ALA A 9 3.33 19.85 2.05
CA ALA A 9 3.04 18.45 1.66
C ALA A 9 3.61 18.08 0.28
N GLU A 10 3.91 19.05 -0.58
CA GLU A 10 4.40 18.81 -1.95
C GLU A 10 5.92 18.64 -2.06
N ARG A 11 6.67 18.80 -0.97
CA ARG A 11 8.14 18.98 -1.05
C ARG A 11 8.99 17.69 -1.04
N PHE A 12 8.40 16.50 -1.05
CA PHE A 12 9.16 15.25 -0.96
C PHE A 12 9.23 14.38 -2.23
N LEU A 13 8.66 14.83 -3.36
CA LEU A 13 8.60 14.00 -4.59
C LEU A 13 9.58 14.40 -5.71
N LYS A 14 10.59 15.22 -5.44
CA LYS A 14 11.64 15.51 -6.42
C LYS A 14 13.01 15.19 -5.84
N HIS A 15 13.60 14.11 -6.36
CA HIS A 15 15.04 13.78 -6.47
C HIS A 15 15.35 12.33 -6.10
N THR A 16 14.88 11.37 -6.90
CA THR A 16 15.70 10.22 -7.33
C THR A 16 15.03 9.65 -8.59
N GLY A 17 15.80 9.25 -9.61
CA GLY A 17 15.27 8.56 -10.79
C GLY A 17 14.74 7.15 -10.51
N ARG A 18 14.41 6.82 -9.25
CA ARG A 18 13.79 5.58 -8.81
C ARG A 18 12.31 5.89 -8.53
N LYS A 19 11.40 5.24 -9.26
CA LYS A 19 9.95 5.45 -9.06
C LYS A 19 9.58 5.08 -7.63
N SER A 20 8.82 5.95 -6.97
CA SER A 20 8.45 5.86 -5.56
C SER A 20 7.76 4.53 -5.24
N SER A 21 8.20 3.84 -4.18
CA SER A 21 7.42 2.77 -3.57
C SER A 21 6.03 3.29 -3.19
N PRO A 22 4.97 2.49 -3.33
CA PRO A 22 3.66 2.91 -2.85
C PRO A 22 3.70 3.13 -1.34
N ILE A 23 3.10 4.24 -0.95
CA ILE A 23 2.93 4.66 0.43
C ILE A 23 1.51 5.19 0.59
N SER A 24 0.88 4.89 1.72
CA SER A 24 -0.50 5.27 1.98
C SER A 24 -0.70 5.60 3.46
N LEU A 25 -1.19 6.80 3.74
CA LEU A 25 -1.45 7.28 5.09
C LEU A 25 -2.94 7.14 5.42
N HIS A 26 -3.25 6.44 6.51
CA HIS A 26 -4.57 6.45 7.11
C HIS A 26 -4.57 7.36 8.33
N ILE A 27 -4.98 8.62 8.10
CA ILE A 27 -4.99 9.69 9.11
C ILE A 27 -5.81 9.29 10.35
N PRO A 28 -7.05 8.76 10.24
CA PRO A 28 -7.87 8.51 11.44
C PRO A 28 -7.27 7.51 12.43
N SER A 29 -6.50 6.53 11.94
CA SER A 29 -5.86 5.52 12.79
C SER A 29 -4.39 5.78 13.05
N ASN A 30 -3.85 6.88 12.53
CA ASN A 30 -2.45 7.24 12.62
C ASN A 30 -1.48 6.18 12.07
N ARG A 31 -1.85 5.52 10.97
CA ARG A 31 -1.09 4.42 10.37
C ARG A 31 -0.55 4.80 9.00
N LEU A 32 0.71 4.44 8.77
CA LEU A 32 1.37 4.54 7.47
C LEU A 32 1.58 3.14 6.92
N ALA A 33 1.07 2.84 5.74
CA ALA A 33 1.40 1.63 5.00
C ALA A 33 2.40 1.96 3.91
N LEU A 34 3.39 1.10 3.72
CA LEU A 34 4.42 1.25 2.69
C LEU A 34 4.93 -0.12 2.26
N VAL A 35 5.44 -0.20 1.03
CA VAL A 35 6.03 -1.44 0.51
C VAL A 35 7.55 -1.34 0.52
N ILE A 36 8.20 -2.26 1.24
CA ILE A 36 9.66 -2.42 1.31
C ILE A 36 9.99 -3.91 1.11
N ASN A 37 10.93 -4.22 0.20
CA ASN A 37 11.48 -5.57 0.02
C ASN A 37 10.40 -6.69 -0.09
N ASN A 38 9.37 -6.46 -0.90
CA ASN A 38 8.21 -7.35 -1.08
C ASN A 38 7.34 -7.54 0.18
N ASN A 39 7.49 -6.71 1.19
CA ASN A 39 6.62 -6.71 2.35
C ASN A 39 5.83 -5.41 2.38
N ILE A 40 4.56 -5.48 2.77
CA ILE A 40 3.82 -4.31 3.22
C ILE A 40 4.10 -4.14 4.71
N CYS A 41 4.67 -3.01 5.10
CA CYS A 41 4.83 -2.62 6.48
C CYS A 41 3.74 -1.62 6.86
N ILE A 42 3.06 -1.85 7.98
CA ILE A 42 2.18 -0.87 8.61
C ILE A 42 2.89 -0.33 9.84
N ILE A 43 3.06 0.98 9.90
CA ILE A 43 3.79 1.68 10.96
C ILE A 43 2.83 2.64 11.68
N SER A 44 2.94 2.69 13.00
CA SER A 44 2.31 3.73 13.82
C SER A 44 3.16 4.99 13.78
N PHE A 45 2.59 6.12 13.36
CA PHE A 45 3.34 7.39 13.46
C PHE A 45 3.38 7.96 14.87
N ILE A 46 2.52 7.46 15.78
CA ILE A 46 2.52 7.90 17.17
C ILE A 46 3.68 7.25 17.91
N THR A 47 3.83 5.94 17.76
CA THR A 47 4.82 5.16 18.52
C THR A 47 6.11 4.93 17.74
N SER A 48 6.12 5.21 16.43
CA SER A 48 7.24 4.88 15.52
C SER A 48 7.56 3.39 15.44
N GLU A 49 6.56 2.54 15.72
CA GLU A 49 6.70 1.08 15.73
C GLU A 49 6.06 0.47 14.48
N VAL A 50 6.66 -0.63 14.00
CA VAL A 50 6.04 -1.51 13.01
C VAL A 50 4.93 -2.29 13.72
N LEU A 51 3.70 -2.07 13.29
CA LEU A 51 2.52 -2.74 13.82
C LEU A 51 2.27 -4.10 13.15
N LEU A 52 2.60 -4.19 11.86
CA LEU A 52 2.32 -5.38 11.07
C LEU A 52 3.22 -5.40 9.83
N GLU A 53 3.67 -6.61 9.48
CA GLU A 53 4.41 -6.89 8.26
C GLU A 53 3.69 -8.01 7.50
N ILE A 54 3.37 -7.74 6.23
CA ILE A 54 2.67 -8.68 5.35
C ILE A 54 3.64 -9.03 4.24
N SER A 55 4.08 -10.28 4.20
CA SER A 55 4.89 -10.79 3.10
C SER A 55 4.04 -10.98 1.85
N LEU A 56 4.43 -10.31 0.77
CA LEU A 56 3.80 -10.49 -0.53
C LEU A 56 4.46 -11.70 -1.19
N ASP A 57 3.67 -12.74 -1.47
CA ASP A 57 4.09 -13.88 -2.26
C ASP A 57 4.08 -13.51 -3.74
N LEU A 58 5.03 -12.64 -4.12
CA LEU A 58 5.17 -12.18 -5.50
C LEU A 58 6.11 -13.13 -6.25
N PRO A 59 5.74 -13.56 -7.47
CA PRO A 59 6.69 -14.28 -8.31
C PRO A 59 7.92 -13.40 -8.52
N ARG A 60 9.10 -13.95 -8.18
CA ARG A 60 10.40 -13.32 -8.48
C ARG A 60 10.54 -13.25 -10.00
N SER A 61 10.07 -12.18 -10.61
CA SER A 61 10.39 -11.86 -12.00
C SER A 61 11.35 -10.67 -12.02
N ASP A 62 12.55 -10.91 -12.51
CA ASP A 62 13.62 -9.93 -12.64
C ASP A 62 13.32 -8.82 -13.68
N GLU A 63 12.12 -8.80 -14.26
CA GLU A 63 11.73 -7.92 -15.35
C GLU A 63 10.38 -7.21 -15.08
N TYR A 64 10.45 -5.86 -15.04
CA TYR A 64 9.34 -4.89 -15.20
C TYR A 64 8.31 -4.69 -14.06
N ASN A 65 8.80 -4.30 -12.89
CA ASN A 65 8.77 -2.90 -12.44
C ASN A 65 7.52 -2.02 -12.79
N TYR A 66 6.82 -1.60 -11.71
CA TYR A 66 6.19 -0.28 -11.49
C TYR A 66 4.74 -0.01 -11.92
N LEU A 67 3.79 -0.39 -11.06
CA LEU A 67 2.82 0.54 -10.44
C LEU A 67 2.00 -0.25 -9.41
N ASN A 68 2.63 -0.49 -8.27
CA ASN A 68 1.92 -1.05 -7.14
C ASN A 68 1.12 0.08 -6.51
N CYS A 69 -0.19 -0.07 -6.35
CA CYS A 69 -1.01 0.88 -5.60
C CYS A 69 -1.27 0.30 -4.21
N LEU A 70 -1.39 1.19 -3.22
CA LEU A 70 -1.67 0.82 -1.84
C LEU A 70 -2.69 1.79 -1.29
N THR A 71 -3.83 1.29 -0.83
CA THR A 71 -4.89 2.15 -0.31
C THR A 71 -5.59 1.51 0.87
N TRP A 72 -5.95 2.36 1.83
CA TRP A 72 -6.71 1.98 3.01
C TRP A 72 -8.21 2.03 2.71
N SER A 73 -8.97 1.14 3.34
CA SER A 73 -10.41 1.40 3.50
C SER A 73 -10.64 2.60 4.41
N ASN A 74 -11.79 3.25 4.27
CA ASN A 74 -12.14 4.44 5.07
C ASN A 74 -12.16 4.17 6.59
N ASN A 75 -12.40 2.92 7.00
CA ASN A 75 -12.37 2.52 8.42
C ASN A 75 -10.98 2.03 8.88
N GLY A 76 -9.98 2.00 8.01
CA GLY A 76 -8.61 1.58 8.30
C GLY A 76 -8.46 0.11 8.70
N LYS A 77 -9.46 -0.74 8.41
CA LYS A 77 -9.43 -2.19 8.71
C LYS A 77 -8.93 -3.04 7.54
N LEU A 78 -8.98 -2.49 6.33
CA LEU A 78 -8.57 -3.18 5.11
C LEU A 78 -7.48 -2.38 4.41
N LEU A 79 -6.60 -3.11 3.75
CA LEU A 79 -5.56 -2.56 2.91
C LEU A 79 -5.59 -3.28 1.56
N ALA A 80 -5.85 -2.53 0.49
CA ALA A 80 -5.81 -3.06 -0.86
C ALA A 80 -4.43 -2.79 -1.48
N TYR A 81 -3.87 -3.82 -2.09
CA TYR A 81 -2.61 -3.79 -2.82
C TYR A 81 -2.84 -4.28 -4.24
N GLY A 82 -2.54 -3.43 -5.23
CA GLY A 82 -2.56 -3.82 -6.64
C GLY A 82 -1.20 -4.32 -7.09
N HIS A 83 -1.16 -5.51 -7.69
CA HIS A 83 0.03 -6.11 -8.26
C HIS A 83 0.04 -5.99 -9.79
N TRP A 84 1.23 -5.89 -10.37
CA TRP A 84 1.41 -5.79 -11.82
C TRP A 84 0.88 -6.99 -12.60
N SER A 85 0.74 -8.16 -11.96
CA SER A 85 0.15 -9.35 -12.59
C SER A 85 -1.35 -9.21 -12.89
N GLY A 86 -1.95 -8.06 -12.55
CA GLY A 86 -3.37 -7.82 -12.71
C GLY A 86 -4.19 -8.50 -11.62
N VAL A 87 -3.64 -8.62 -10.43
CA VAL A 87 -4.33 -9.12 -9.24
C VAL A 87 -4.39 -8.00 -8.22
N VAL A 88 -5.55 -7.83 -7.59
CA VAL A 88 -5.71 -6.97 -6.41
C VAL A 88 -5.89 -7.85 -5.19
N CYS A 89 -4.98 -7.72 -4.23
CA CYS A 89 -5.07 -8.37 -2.94
C CYS A 89 -5.68 -7.41 -1.92
N VAL A 90 -6.61 -7.90 -1.11
CA VAL A 90 -7.18 -7.17 0.02
C VAL A 90 -6.78 -7.87 1.30
N TYR A 91 -6.04 -7.17 2.15
CA TYR A 91 -5.57 -7.66 3.43
C TYR A 91 -6.36 -7.05 4.57
N SER A 92 -6.53 -7.82 5.64
CA SER A 92 -6.84 -7.30 6.96
C SER A 92 -5.62 -6.55 7.49
N SER A 93 -5.80 -5.29 7.87
CA SER A 93 -4.73 -4.49 8.45
C SER A 93 -4.59 -4.66 9.96
N ILE A 94 -5.30 -5.62 10.54
CA ILE A 94 -5.27 -5.95 11.98
C ILE A 94 -4.30 -7.10 12.22
N ASP A 95 -4.36 -8.13 11.38
CA ASP A 95 -3.62 -9.39 11.54
C ASP A 95 -2.88 -9.82 10.26
N GLY A 96 -2.98 -9.06 9.16
CA GLY A 96 -2.25 -9.31 7.92
C GLY A 96 -2.83 -10.41 7.05
N GLN A 97 -3.99 -10.98 7.42
CA GLN A 97 -4.60 -12.04 6.64
C GLN A 97 -5.06 -11.55 5.26
N LEU A 98 -4.78 -12.33 4.22
CA LEU A 98 -5.35 -12.13 2.90
C LEU A 98 -6.84 -12.49 2.94
N LEU A 99 -7.71 -11.51 2.68
CA LEU A 99 -9.16 -11.69 2.69
C LEU A 99 -9.72 -11.93 1.29
N HIS A 100 -9.18 -11.23 0.30
CA HIS A 100 -9.61 -11.37 -1.09
C HIS A 100 -8.44 -11.28 -2.05
N GLU A 101 -8.52 -12.09 -3.09
CA GLU A 101 -7.68 -12.01 -4.28
C GLU A 101 -8.60 -11.81 -5.48
N LEU A 102 -8.43 -10.68 -6.17
CA LEU A 102 -9.32 -10.24 -7.24
C LEU A 102 -8.53 -10.18 -8.55
N PRO A 103 -8.65 -11.19 -9.43
CA PRO A 103 -8.04 -11.16 -10.74
C PRO A 103 -8.78 -10.16 -11.65
N THR A 104 -8.03 -9.35 -12.37
CA THR A 104 -8.55 -8.39 -13.36
C THR A 104 -9.08 -9.07 -14.62
N LYS A 105 -8.66 -10.30 -14.92
CA LYS A 105 -9.32 -11.14 -15.93
C LYS A 105 -10.54 -11.79 -15.31
N SER A 106 -11.71 -11.29 -15.71
CA SER A 106 -12.96 -12.02 -15.54
C SER A 106 -12.86 -13.29 -16.38
N VAL A 107 -12.99 -14.46 -15.75
CA VAL A 107 -13.33 -15.69 -16.47
C VAL A 107 -14.78 -15.51 -16.91
N LEU A 108 -14.97 -14.84 -18.05
CA LEU A 108 -16.23 -14.90 -18.78
C LEU A 108 -16.25 -16.29 -19.43
N ASN A 109 -16.98 -17.21 -18.80
CA ASN A 109 -17.49 -18.42 -19.44
C ASN A 109 -18.86 -18.12 -20.05
#